data_AF-A0A2A5XZQ3-F1
#
_entry.id   AF-A0A2A5XZQ3-F1
#
_cell.length_a   1.000
_cell.length_b   1.000
_cell.length_c   1.000
_cell.angle_alpha   90.00
_cell.angle_beta   90.00
_cell.angle_gamma   90.00
#
_symmetry.space_group_name_H-M   'P 1'
#
loop_
_entity.id
_entity.type
_entity.pdbx_description
1 polymer ?
#
loop_
_entity_poly.entity_id
_entity_poly.type
_entity_poly.pdbx_seq_one_letter_code
_entity_poly.pdbx_strand_id
1 'polypeptide(L)'
;MRLTDRDHRPECHVIPFNRPQIQSDEVAATSIAAVIAVTVLHSSTESPEDRLLEILESSGEVEVLDADEALGDYDAAINEMTPPPANDNTLFAQL
;
A
#
# COMPACT_ATOMS: atom_id res chain seq x y z
N MET A 1 -8.70 33.71 71.42
CA MET A 1 -8.89 33.25 70.02
C MET A 1 -8.38 31.82 69.91
N ARG A 2 -9.24 30.87 69.58
CA ARG A 2 -8.84 29.52 69.14
C ARG A 2 -9.61 29.23 67.87
N LEU A 3 -8.99 29.53 66.73
CA LEU A 3 -9.42 29.05 65.42
C LEU A 3 -9.19 27.54 65.44
N THR A 4 -10.28 26.77 65.47
CA THR A 4 -10.18 25.32 65.34
C THR A 4 -9.86 24.98 63.89
N ASP A 5 -8.91 24.07 63.69
CA ASP A 5 -8.46 23.44 62.43
C ASP A 5 -9.59 22.78 61.59
N ARG A 6 -10.84 22.95 62.00
CA ARG A 6 -12.02 22.24 61.51
C ARG A 6 -12.59 22.82 60.21
N ASP A 7 -12.07 23.96 59.75
CA ASP A 7 -12.47 24.63 58.51
C ASP A 7 -11.55 24.33 57.31
N HIS A 8 -10.53 23.48 57.48
CA HIS A 8 -9.69 23.01 56.38
C HIS A 8 -10.29 21.76 55.76
N ARG A 9 -11.45 21.91 55.10
CA ARG A 9 -11.88 20.92 54.10
C ARG A 9 -11.20 21.31 52.79
N PRO A 10 -10.14 20.62 52.35
CA PRO A 10 -9.64 20.83 51.00
C PRO A 10 -10.79 20.53 50.04
N GLU A 11 -11.12 21.52 49.21
CA GLU A 11 -12.19 21.40 48.23
C GLU A 11 -11.87 20.21 47.32
N CYS A 12 -12.73 19.19 47.32
CA CYS A 12 -12.56 17.99 46.51
C CYS A 12 -12.73 18.36 45.03
N HIS A 13 -11.61 18.62 44.35
CA HIS A 13 -11.59 18.87 42.92
C HIS A 13 -11.53 17.53 42.18
N VAL A 14 -12.60 17.20 41.45
CA VAL A 14 -12.60 16.05 40.53
C VAL A 14 -11.82 16.47 39.29
N ILE A 15 -10.66 15.85 39.07
CA ILE A 15 -9.90 16.03 37.82
C ILE A 15 -10.60 15.20 36.74
N PRO A 16 -11.14 15.81 35.68
CA PRO A 16 -11.77 15.05 34.60
C PRO A 16 -10.72 14.22 33.87
N PHE A 17 -10.98 12.91 33.75
CA PHE A 17 -10.15 12.00 32.98
C PHE A 17 -10.44 12.21 31.49
N ASN A 18 -9.59 12.98 30.81
CA ASN A 18 -9.60 13.01 29.35
C ASN A 18 -8.89 11.74 28.85
N ARG A 19 -9.66 10.82 28.26
CA ARG A 19 -9.09 9.68 27.53
C ARG A 19 -8.19 10.24 26.41
N PRO A 20 -6.89 9.87 26.33
CA PRO A 20 -6.05 10.31 25.23
C PRO A 20 -6.70 9.87 23.91
N GLN A 21 -6.77 10.80 22.95
CA GLN A 21 -7.26 10.49 21.61
C GLN A 21 -6.33 9.43 21.02
N ILE A 22 -6.83 8.21 20.89
CA ILE A 22 -6.17 7.16 20.12
C ILE A 22 -6.23 7.67 18.68
N GLN A 23 -5.11 8.19 18.17
CA GLN A 23 -4.98 8.44 16.74
C GLN A 23 -5.20 7.09 16.07
N SER A 24 -6.25 6.98 15.27
CA SER A 24 -6.42 5.84 14.39
C SER A 24 -5.20 5.82 13.48
N ASP A 25 -4.35 4.79 13.60
CA ASP A 25 -3.30 4.56 12.61
C ASP A 25 -3.97 4.58 11.23
N GLU A 26 -3.60 5.54 10.40
CA GLU A 26 -4.13 5.70 9.06
C GLU A 26 -3.52 4.57 8.22
N VAL A 27 -4.23 3.43 8.15
CA VAL A 27 -3.79 2.28 7.37
C VAL A 27 -3.88 2.64 5.89
N ALA A 28 -2.75 2.98 5.28
CA ALA A 28 -2.65 3.23 3.85
C ALA A 28 -2.37 1.91 3.10
N ALA A 29 -3.26 1.54 2.18
CA ALA A 29 -2.99 0.48 1.21
C ALA A 29 -2.38 1.10 -0.05
N THR A 30 -1.26 0.56 -0.53
CA THR A 30 -0.59 1.02 -1.77
C THR A 30 -0.37 -0.19 -2.69
N SER A 31 -0.73 -0.04 -3.96
CA SER A 31 -0.49 -1.06 -5.00
C SER A 31 0.80 -0.77 -5.75
N ILE A 32 1.61 -1.81 -6.02
CA ILE A 32 2.92 -1.69 -6.68
C ILE A 32 2.96 -2.70 -7.83
N ALA A 33 3.12 -2.22 -9.06
CA ALA A 33 3.40 -3.06 -10.22
C ALA A 33 4.92 -3.24 -10.39
N ALA A 34 5.40 -4.48 -10.37
CA ALA A 34 6.83 -4.81 -10.51
C ALA A 34 7.04 -6.08 -11.35
N VAL A 35 8.11 -6.12 -12.13
CA VAL A 35 8.58 -7.33 -12.83
C VAL A 35 9.59 -8.03 -11.94
N ILE A 36 9.32 -9.29 -11.58
CA ILE A 36 10.14 -10.07 -10.65
C ILE A 36 10.76 -11.26 -11.40
N ALA A 37 12.07 -11.44 -11.25
CA ALA A 37 12.75 -12.64 -11.73
C ALA A 37 12.79 -13.68 -10.61
N VAL A 38 12.31 -14.90 -10.90
CA VAL A 38 12.18 -15.98 -9.91
C VAL A 38 12.90 -17.23 -10.42
N THR A 39 13.54 -17.98 -9.53
CA THR A 39 14.08 -19.31 -9.84
C THR A 39 13.25 -20.37 -9.13
N VAL A 40 12.67 -21.28 -9.89
CA VAL A 40 11.79 -22.34 -9.38
C VAL A 40 12.51 -23.68 -9.49
N LEU A 41 12.59 -24.40 -8.37
CA LEU A 41 13.07 -25.77 -8.38
C LEU A 41 11.88 -26.71 -8.67
N HIS A 42 11.97 -27.44 -9.77
CA HIS A 42 10.93 -28.34 -10.24
C HIS A 42 11.52 -29.66 -10.78
N SER A 43 10.70 -30.70 -10.84
CA SER A 43 10.99 -31.94 -11.54
C SER A 43 10.99 -31.74 -13.06
N SER A 44 11.65 -32.64 -13.80
CA SER A 44 11.66 -32.59 -15.26
C SER A 44 10.31 -32.96 -15.91
N THR A 45 9.33 -33.36 -15.11
CA THR A 45 8.00 -33.81 -15.56
C THR A 45 6.92 -32.75 -15.40
N GLU A 46 7.22 -31.66 -14.68
CA GLU A 46 6.29 -30.55 -14.45
C GLU A 46 6.81 -29.28 -15.12
N SER A 47 5.91 -28.35 -15.48
CA SER A 47 6.33 -27.06 -16.01
C SER A 47 6.72 -26.12 -14.85
N PRO A 48 7.69 -25.21 -15.07
CA PRO A 48 8.11 -24.26 -14.04
C PRO A 48 7.00 -23.27 -13.71
N GLU A 49 6.13 -23.01 -14.67
CA GLU A 49 4.99 -22.11 -14.56
C GLU A 49 3.92 -22.73 -13.64
N ASP A 50 3.54 -23.99 -13.88
CA ASP A 50 2.57 -24.71 -13.04
C ASP A 50 3.07 -24.83 -11.60
N ARG A 51 4.38 -25.12 -11.43
CA ARG A 51 4.99 -25.23 -10.11
C ARG A 51 5.01 -23.88 -9.38
N LEU A 52 5.25 -22.79 -10.09
CA LEU A 52 5.19 -21.45 -9.52
C LEU A 52 3.77 -21.12 -9.06
N LEU A 53 2.75 -21.41 -9.89
CA LEU A 53 1.36 -21.20 -9.55
C LEU A 53 0.95 -21.98 -8.30
N GLU A 54 1.30 -23.27 -8.22
CA GLU A 54 1.02 -24.09 -7.03
C GLU A 54 1.64 -23.50 -5.75
N ILE A 55 2.87 -22.98 -5.84
CA ILE A 55 3.55 -22.32 -4.71
C ILE A 55 2.77 -21.07 -4.28
N LEU A 56 2.38 -20.22 -5.23
CA LEU A 56 1.65 -18.97 -4.95
C LEU A 56 0.26 -19.24 -4.35
N GLU A 57 -0.49 -20.19 -4.90
CA GLU A 57 -1.80 -20.60 -4.41
C GLU A 57 -1.72 -21.19 -3.00
N SER A 58 -0.69 -22.01 -2.72
CA SER A 58 -0.49 -22.60 -1.39
C SER A 58 -0.19 -21.56 -0.30
N SER A 59 0.34 -20.40 -0.70
CA SER A 59 0.62 -19.29 0.21
C SER A 59 -0.64 -18.60 0.70
N GLY A 60 -1.73 -18.62 -0.07
CA GLY A 60 -3.00 -17.95 0.25
C GLY A 60 -2.93 -16.42 0.38
N GLU A 61 -1.77 -15.83 0.10
CA GLU A 61 -1.48 -14.39 0.23
C GLU A 61 -1.41 -13.68 -1.12
N VAL A 62 -1.44 -14.43 -2.22
CA VAL A 62 -1.25 -13.92 -3.58
C VAL A 62 -2.44 -14.31 -4.45
N GLU A 63 -3.02 -13.30 -5.12
CA GLU A 63 -4.01 -13.48 -6.17
C GLU A 63 -3.29 -13.47 -7.52
N VAL A 64 -3.51 -14.51 -8.33
CA VAL A 64 -2.98 -14.59 -9.69
C VAL A 64 -4.06 -14.11 -10.64
N LEU A 65 -3.78 -13.02 -11.35
CA LEU A 65 -4.68 -12.43 -12.33
C LEU A 65 -4.21 -12.79 -13.75
N ASP A 66 -5.17 -13.05 -14.63
CA ASP A 66 -4.89 -13.23 -16.05
C ASP A 66 -4.46 -11.90 -16.69
N ALA A 67 -3.71 -11.97 -17.80
CA ALA A 67 -3.18 -10.77 -18.47
C ALA A 67 -4.28 -9.77 -18.88
N ASP A 68 -5.44 -10.28 -19.32
CA ASP A 68 -6.58 -9.45 -19.71
C ASP A 68 -7.23 -8.76 -18.50
N GLU A 69 -7.26 -9.44 -17.35
CA GLU A 69 -7.79 -8.91 -16.09
C GLU A 69 -6.85 -7.86 -15.48
N ALA A 70 -5.53 -8.13 -15.51
CA ALA A 70 -4.52 -7.18 -15.06
C ALA A 70 -4.44 -5.91 -15.92
N LEU A 71 -4.75 -6.00 -17.22
CA LEU A 71 -4.70 -4.87 -18.14
C LEU A 71 -5.95 -3.98 -18.08
N GLY A 72 -7.11 -4.53 -17.73
CA GLY A 72 -8.40 -3.84 -17.73
C GLY A 72 -8.43 -2.54 -16.91
N ASP A 73 -7.67 -2.48 -15.82
CA ASP A 73 -7.58 -1.30 -14.94
C ASP A 73 -6.51 -0.28 -15.40
N TYR A 74 -5.54 -0.70 -16.21
CA TYR A 74 -4.45 0.15 -16.67
C TYR A 74 -4.79 0.96 -17.93
N ASP A 75 -5.63 0.44 -18.84
CA ASP A 75 -5.91 1.06 -20.15
C ASP A 75 -6.57 2.45 -20.05
N ALA A 76 -7.28 2.73 -18.95
CA ALA A 76 -7.89 4.04 -18.71
C ALA A 76 -6.87 5.17 -18.44
N ALA A 77 -5.67 4.85 -17.93
CA ALA A 77 -4.68 5.85 -17.52
C ALA A 77 -3.59 6.12 -18.58
N ILE A 78 -3.33 5.17 -19.48
CA ILE A 78 -2.24 5.26 -20.47
C ILE A 78 -2.61 6.15 -21.65
N ASN A 79 -3.90 6.20 -22.02
CA ASN A 79 -4.35 6.95 -23.20
C ASN A 79 -4.28 8.48 -23.03
N GLU A 80 -4.16 8.97 -21.79
CA GLU A 80 -4.05 10.41 -21.50
C GLU A 80 -2.60 10.89 -21.28
N MET A 81 -1.64 9.96 -21.14
CA MET A 81 -0.30 10.29 -20.61
C MET A 81 0.88 9.81 -21.45
N THR A 82 0.66 9.25 -22.64
CA THR A 82 1.74 9.03 -23.62
C THR A 82 2.02 10.34 -24.38
N PRO A 83 3.10 11.09 -24.06
CA PRO A 83 3.50 12.20 -24.90
C PRO A 83 3.83 11.67 -26.31
N PRO A 84 3.55 12.45 -27.37
CA PRO A 84 3.95 12.06 -28.71
C PRO A 84 5.47 11.80 -28.75
N PRO A 85 5.94 10.83 -29.56
CA PRO A 85 7.36 10.57 -29.70
C PRO A 85 8.09 11.85 -30.09
N ALA A 86 8.98 12.32 -29.21
CA ALA A 86 9.81 13.50 -29.43
C ALA A 86 10.91 13.14 -30.44
N ASN A 87 10.57 13.18 -31.72
CA ASN A 87 11.56 13.05 -32.78
C ASN A 87 12.20 14.42 -33.05
N ASP A 88 13.36 14.65 -32.43
CA ASP A 88 14.16 15.88 -32.60
C ASP A 88 14.78 16.04 -34.00
N ASN A 89 14.62 15.05 -34.89
CA ASN A 89 15.17 15.10 -36.25
C ASN A 89 14.53 16.17 -37.14
N THR A 90 13.49 16.86 -36.69
CA THR A 90 12.88 17.98 -37.41
C THR A 90 13.75 19.24 -37.41
N LEU A 91 14.69 19.37 -36.46
CA LEU A 91 15.60 20.52 -36.38
C LEU A 91 16.78 20.45 -37.36
N PHE A 92 17.12 19.26 -37.86
CA PHE A 92 18.21 19.06 -38.82
C PHE A 92 17.81 19.26 -40.28
N ALA A 93 16.52 19.45 -40.58
CA ALA A 93 16.03 19.62 -41.95
C ALA A 93 16.06 21.10 -42.45
N GLN A 94 16.54 22.04 -41.65
CA GLN A 94 16.58 23.48 -41.98
C GLN A 94 18.00 24.07 -42.14
N LEU A 95 19.03 23.23 -42.23
CA LEU A 95 20.39 23.62 -42.63
C LEU A 95 20.81 22.88 -43.90
#